data_AF-A0A355BZ80-F1
#
_entry.id   AF-A0A355BZ80-F1
#
_cell.length_a   1.000
_cell.length_b   1.000
_cell.length_c   1.000
_cell.angle_alpha   90.00
_cell.angle_beta   90.00
_cell.angle_gamma   90.00
#
_symmetry.space_group_name_H-M   'P 1'
#
loop_
_entity.id
_entity.type
_entity.pdbx_description
1 polymer ?
#
loop_
_entity_poly.entity_id
_entity_poly.type
_entity_poly.pdbx_seq_one_letter_code
_entity_poly.pdbx_strand_id
1 'polypeptide(L)'
;ERLVALNRTRAEEERQGKIRWLRPDFQAPKEKTAAKARQIEADLPAAPKEKKPASKPVFPASDGAQQIRDIRAILSGADRPLSAADVTARFRKAKDVERRVASVLDVFVDIGQARVSDGRYYLA
;
A
#
# COMPACT_ATOMS: atom_id res chain seq x y z
N GLU A 1 -33.83 -12.13 -11.08
CA GLU A 1 -34.50 -11.85 -9.78
C GLU A 1 -34.20 -12.82 -8.62
N ARG A 2 -33.55 -13.98 -8.84
CA ARG A 2 -33.27 -14.98 -7.79
C ARG A 2 -32.12 -14.64 -6.82
N LEU A 3 -31.24 -13.70 -7.22
CA LEU A 3 -30.07 -13.29 -6.43
C LEU A 3 -30.39 -12.22 -5.39
N VAL A 4 -31.39 -11.37 -5.66
CA VAL A 4 -31.79 -10.28 -4.76
C VAL A 4 -32.52 -10.84 -3.54
N ALA A 5 -33.34 -11.87 -3.72
CA ALA A 5 -33.99 -12.58 -2.63
C ALA A 5 -32.99 -13.27 -1.67
N LEU A 6 -31.95 -13.91 -2.23
CA LEU A 6 -30.93 -14.61 -1.44
C LEU A 6 -30.00 -13.64 -0.67
N ASN A 7 -29.86 -12.41 -1.16
CA ASN A 7 -29.07 -11.36 -0.51
C ASN A 7 -29.79 -10.80 0.73
N ARG A 8 -31.12 -10.64 0.64
CA ARG A 8 -31.94 -10.10 1.74
C ARG A 8 -31.92 -11.01 2.98
N THR A 9 -31.97 -12.32 2.78
CA THR A 9 -31.85 -13.30 3.87
C THR A 9 -30.46 -13.31 4.50
N ARG A 10 -29.40 -13.07 3.72
CA ARG A 10 -28.01 -12.96 4.24
C ARG A 10 -27.79 -11.72 5.09
N ALA A 11 -28.32 -10.57 4.69
CA ALA A 11 -28.13 -9.32 5.41
C ALA A 11 -28.68 -9.38 6.85
N GLU A 12 -29.75 -10.17 7.08
CA GLU A 12 -30.31 -10.41 8.42
C GLU A 12 -29.46 -11.38 9.26
N GLU A 13 -28.85 -12.40 8.64
CA GLU A 13 -27.91 -13.33 9.30
C GLU A 13 -26.56 -12.68 9.65
N GLU A 14 -26.07 -11.74 8.81
CA GLU A 14 -24.84 -10.98 9.06
C GLU A 14 -25.00 -9.99 10.23
N ARG A 15 -26.19 -9.41 10.40
CA ARG A 15 -26.51 -8.58 11.58
C ARG A 15 -26.42 -9.37 12.89
N GLN A 16 -26.54 -10.70 12.82
CA GLN A 16 -26.41 -11.63 13.95
C GLN A 16 -25.00 -12.27 14.02
N GLY A 17 -24.06 -11.85 13.17
CA GLY A 17 -22.67 -12.29 13.20
C GLY A 17 -22.38 -13.64 12.55
N LYS A 18 -23.31 -14.21 11.77
CA LYS A 18 -23.12 -15.49 11.07
C LYS A 18 -22.86 -15.26 9.59
N ILE A 19 -21.59 -15.19 9.20
CA ILE A 19 -21.19 -15.07 7.79
C ILE A 19 -21.20 -16.46 7.14
N ARG A 20 -22.09 -16.70 6.18
CA ARG A 20 -22.18 -17.95 5.40
C ARG A 20 -21.65 -17.73 3.99
N TRP A 21 -20.44 -18.23 3.72
CA TRP A 21 -19.82 -18.14 2.40
C TRP A 21 -20.66 -18.85 1.32
N LEU A 22 -20.62 -18.32 0.10
CA LEU A 22 -21.42 -18.81 -1.03
C LEU A 22 -20.98 -20.20 -1.54
N ARG A 23 -19.80 -20.67 -1.11
CA ARG A 23 -19.30 -22.02 -1.40
C ARG A 23 -19.25 -22.84 -0.09
N PRO A 24 -20.17 -23.78 0.12
CA PRO A 24 -20.24 -24.59 1.34
C PRO A 24 -18.97 -25.39 1.60
N ASP A 25 -18.28 -25.85 0.55
CA ASP A 25 -17.08 -26.69 0.66
C ASP A 25 -15.89 -25.98 1.35
N PHE A 26 -15.95 -24.65 1.44
CA PHE A 26 -14.92 -23.81 2.05
C PHE A 26 -15.32 -23.33 3.43
N GLN A 27 -16.51 -23.68 3.89
CA GLN A 27 -16.94 -23.40 5.25
C GLN A 27 -16.14 -24.30 6.18
N ALA A 28 -15.11 -23.77 6.84
CA ALA A 28 -14.31 -24.49 7.84
C ALA A 28 -15.18 -24.81 9.08
N PRO A 29 -15.70 -26.04 9.27
CA PRO A 29 -16.68 -26.31 10.33
C PRO A 29 -16.02 -26.50 11.71
N LYS A 30 -14.68 -26.49 11.77
CA LYS A 30 -13.89 -26.90 12.95
C LYS A 30 -13.01 -25.82 13.55
N GLU A 31 -13.01 -24.60 13.02
CA GLU A 31 -12.33 -23.47 13.70
C GLU A 31 -13.31 -22.80 14.68
N LYS A 32 -13.68 -23.57 15.72
CA LYS A 32 -14.24 -22.97 16.92
C LYS A 32 -13.12 -22.16 17.56
N THR A 33 -13.39 -20.86 17.68
CA THR A 33 -12.56 -19.87 18.39
C THR A 33 -11.34 -19.40 17.61
N ALA A 34 -11.56 -18.68 16.50
CA ALA A 34 -10.63 -17.62 16.14
C ALA A 34 -10.72 -16.57 17.26
N ALA A 35 -9.77 -16.66 18.20
CA ALA A 35 -9.50 -15.62 19.18
C ALA A 35 -9.55 -14.27 18.46
N LYS A 36 -10.37 -13.36 19.01
CA LYS A 36 -10.50 -11.94 18.67
C LYS A 36 -9.26 -11.51 17.89
N ALA A 37 -9.37 -11.37 16.56
CA ALA A 37 -8.27 -10.89 15.76
C ALA A 37 -7.79 -9.60 16.44
N ARG A 38 -6.63 -9.66 17.09
CA ARG A 38 -5.93 -8.45 17.49
C ARG A 38 -5.69 -7.78 16.16
N GLN A 39 -6.48 -6.76 15.88
CA GLN A 39 -6.14 -5.76 14.90
C GLN A 39 -4.73 -5.33 15.29
N ILE A 40 -3.75 -5.86 14.54
CA ILE A 40 -2.39 -5.39 14.63
C ILE A 40 -2.54 -4.01 14.00
N GLU A 41 -2.71 -3.03 14.88
CA GLU A 41 -2.63 -1.63 14.52
C GLU A 41 -1.29 -1.50 13.78
N ALA A 42 -1.37 -1.36 12.45
CA ALA A 42 -0.20 -1.00 11.69
C ALA A 42 0.25 0.31 12.30
N ASP A 43 1.40 0.29 12.97
CA ASP A 43 2.09 1.49 13.42
C ASP A 43 2.47 2.26 12.16
N LEU A 44 1.51 3.02 11.64
CA LEU A 44 1.76 4.08 10.69
C LEU A 44 2.56 5.10 11.49
N PRO A 45 3.87 5.27 11.24
CA PRO A 45 4.62 6.30 11.92
C PRO A 45 3.88 7.61 11.70
N ALA A 46 3.40 8.19 12.79
CA ALA A 46 2.66 9.43 12.80
C ALA A 46 3.39 10.45 11.91
N ALA A 47 2.63 11.08 11.02
CA ALA A 47 3.10 12.13 10.13
C ALA A 47 4.11 13.02 10.89
N PRO A 48 5.36 13.16 10.43
CA PRO A 48 6.34 13.96 11.12
C PRO A 48 5.81 15.38 11.26
N LYS A 49 5.49 15.76 12.51
CA LYS A 49 5.33 17.17 12.92
C LYS A 49 6.49 17.95 12.31
N GLU A 50 6.16 19.04 11.65
CA GLU A 50 7.09 19.95 10.98
C GLU A 50 8.28 20.27 11.90
N LYS A 51 9.38 19.55 11.70
CA LYS A 51 10.69 19.90 12.25
C LYS A 51 11.41 20.67 11.13
N LYS A 52 11.97 21.83 11.51
CA LYS A 52 12.94 22.68 10.75
C LYS A 52 13.72 21.89 9.70
N PRO A 53 14.05 22.47 8.53
CA PRO A 53 14.45 21.74 7.33
C PRO A 53 15.57 20.77 7.67
N ALA A 54 15.17 19.52 7.90
CA ALA A 54 16.12 18.45 8.09
C ALA A 54 16.90 18.36 6.78
N SER A 55 18.21 18.15 6.92
CA SER A 55 19.07 17.70 5.82
C SER A 55 18.27 16.76 4.91
N LYS A 56 18.10 17.00 3.59
CA LYS A 56 17.44 16.00 2.71
C LYS A 56 18.04 14.63 3.01
N PRO A 57 17.24 13.55 3.08
CA PRO A 57 17.79 12.22 3.34
C PRO A 57 18.75 11.79 2.24
N VAL A 58 19.73 10.96 2.60
CA VAL A 58 20.63 10.31 1.63
C VAL A 58 19.91 9.09 1.07
N PHE A 59 19.95 8.89 -0.25
CA PHE A 59 19.38 7.70 -0.88
C PHE A 59 20.15 6.44 -0.44
N PRO A 60 19.48 5.38 0.03
CA PRO A 60 20.12 4.19 0.57
C PRO A 60 20.64 3.26 -0.54
N ALA A 61 21.71 3.65 -1.25
CA ALA A 61 22.20 2.98 -2.46
C ALA A 61 22.49 1.46 -2.31
N SER A 62 22.92 1.03 -1.13
CA SER A 62 23.29 -0.37 -0.84
C SER A 62 22.16 -1.21 -0.25
N ASP A 63 21.07 -0.61 0.23
CA ASP A 63 19.95 -1.30 0.87
C ASP A 63 18.69 -1.19 -0.01
N GLY A 64 18.46 -2.22 -0.83
CA GLY A 64 17.31 -2.26 -1.73
C GLY A 64 15.96 -2.26 -1.00
N ALA A 65 15.88 -2.86 0.19
CA ALA A 65 14.63 -2.89 0.95
C ALA A 65 14.30 -1.49 1.49
N GLN A 66 15.30 -0.73 1.93
CA GLN A 66 15.10 0.67 2.33
C GLN A 66 14.74 1.56 1.13
N GLN A 67 15.33 1.34 -0.06
CA GLN A 67 14.94 2.06 -1.29
C GLN A 67 13.44 1.90 -1.58
N ILE A 68 12.95 0.67 -1.51
CA ILE A 68 11.53 0.34 -1.72
C ILE A 68 10.66 1.06 -0.68
N ARG A 69 11.02 0.98 0.61
CA ARG A 69 10.28 1.65 1.69
C ARG A 69 10.22 3.16 1.50
N ASP A 70 11.35 3.80 1.20
CA ASP A 70 11.45 5.25 1.06
C ASP A 70 10.66 5.75 -0.16
N ILE A 71 10.81 5.09 -1.32
CA ILE A 71 10.08 5.46 -2.54
C ILE A 71 8.58 5.24 -2.36
N ARG A 72 8.17 4.13 -1.73
CA ARG A 72 6.76 3.88 -1.41
C ARG A 72 6.20 4.95 -0.48
N ALA A 73 6.92 5.32 0.57
CA ALA A 73 6.51 6.38 1.50
C ALA A 73 6.32 7.73 0.78
N ILE A 74 7.23 8.05 -0.14
CA ILE A 74 7.14 9.25 -0.98
C ILE A 74 5.89 9.24 -1.85
N LEU A 75 5.62 8.12 -2.54
CA LEU A 75 4.44 8.00 -3.41
C LEU A 75 3.14 8.01 -2.60
N SER A 76 3.10 7.37 -1.42
CA SER A 76 1.91 7.35 -0.56
C SER A 76 1.57 8.71 0.04
N GLY A 77 2.57 9.56 0.28
CA GLY A 77 2.37 10.91 0.81
C GLY A 77 2.11 11.96 -0.26
N ALA A 78 1.96 11.57 -1.53
CA ALA A 78 1.77 12.50 -2.63
C ALA A 78 0.30 12.54 -3.07
N ASP A 79 -0.30 13.73 -3.05
CA ASP A 79 -1.66 13.95 -3.54
C ASP A 79 -1.78 13.96 -5.08
N ARG A 80 -0.64 13.81 -5.78
CA ARG A 80 -0.55 13.84 -7.24
C ARG A 80 0.47 12.81 -7.74
N PRO A 81 0.29 12.30 -8.96
CA PRO A 81 1.31 11.49 -9.63
C PRO A 81 2.65 12.24 -9.69
N LEU A 82 3.74 11.53 -9.38
CA LEU A 82 5.09 12.11 -9.31
C LEU A 82 5.95 11.59 -10.47
N SER A 83 6.74 12.47 -11.09
CA SER A 83 7.78 12.03 -12.01
C SER A 83 8.96 11.42 -11.24
N ALA A 84 9.82 10.66 -11.93
CA ALA A 84 11.07 10.16 -11.34
C ALA A 84 11.93 11.31 -10.79
N ALA A 85 11.99 12.45 -11.49
CA ALA A 85 12.69 13.65 -11.06
C ALA A 85 12.09 14.26 -9.77
N ASP A 86 10.76 14.23 -9.62
CA ASP A 86 10.11 14.70 -8.39
C ASP A 86 10.49 13.81 -7.19
N VAL A 87 10.54 12.48 -7.40
CA VAL A 87 10.93 11.53 -6.36
C VAL A 87 12.41 11.73 -5.98
N THR A 88 13.30 11.89 -6.95
CA THR A 88 14.74 12.07 -6.70
C THR A 88 15.08 13.39 -6.02
N ALA A 89 14.31 14.45 -6.32
CA ALA A 89 14.47 15.76 -5.70
C ALA A 89 14.31 15.75 -4.17
N ARG A 90 13.69 14.69 -3.60
CA ARG A 90 13.54 14.49 -2.15
C ARG A 90 14.80 13.94 -1.48
N PHE A 91 15.75 13.42 -2.25
CA PHE A 91 17.02 12.90 -1.74
C PHE A 91 18.19 13.89 -1.97
N ARG A 92 19.29 13.72 -1.23
CA ARG A 92 20.58 14.35 -1.56
C ARG A 92 21.17 13.73 -2.82
N LYS A 93 21.98 14.52 -3.53
CA LYS A 93 22.67 14.11 -4.77
C LYS A 93 21.71 13.53 -5.81
N ALA A 94 20.60 14.23 -6.06
CA ALA A 94 19.50 13.78 -6.93
C ALA A 94 19.96 13.26 -8.30
N LYS A 95 20.97 13.90 -8.92
CA LYS A 95 21.53 13.49 -10.22
C LYS A 95 22.16 12.10 -10.21
N ASP A 96 22.82 11.72 -9.12
CA ASP A 96 23.55 10.45 -9.03
C ASP A 96 22.58 9.27 -8.81
N VAL A 97 21.41 9.55 -8.23
CA VAL A 97 20.45 8.53 -7.79
C VAL A 97 19.26 8.40 -8.74
N GLU A 98 19.13 9.29 -9.72
CA GLU A 98 17.98 9.34 -10.63
C GLU A 98 17.75 8.05 -11.41
N ARG A 99 18.80 7.50 -12.02
CA ARG A 99 18.71 6.20 -12.70
C ARG A 99 18.27 5.08 -11.75
N ARG A 100 18.77 5.10 -10.52
CA ARG A 100 18.47 4.06 -9.52
C ARG A 100 17.02 4.17 -9.05
N VAL A 101 16.53 5.38 -8.81
CA VAL A 101 15.13 5.63 -8.45
C VAL A 101 14.20 5.22 -9.59
N ALA A 102 14.53 5.58 -10.84
CA ALA A 102 13.77 5.17 -12.01
C ALA A 102 13.67 3.63 -12.10
N SER A 103 14.80 2.91 -11.97
CA SER A 103 14.78 1.45 -11.97
C SER A 103 13.89 0.85 -10.87
N VAL A 104 13.85 1.44 -9.67
CA VAL A 104 12.97 0.94 -8.60
C VAL A 104 11.49 1.25 -8.91
N LEU A 105 11.20 2.41 -9.49
CA LEU A 105 9.84 2.77 -9.92
C LEU A 105 9.34 1.84 -11.04
N ASP A 106 10.21 1.46 -11.98
CA ASP A 106 9.87 0.50 -13.03
C ASP A 106 9.55 -0.87 -12.43
N VAL A 107 10.36 -1.35 -11.48
CA VAL A 107 10.06 -2.58 -10.72
C VAL A 107 8.69 -2.49 -10.03
N PHE A 108 8.31 -1.33 -9.47
CA PHE A 108 6.99 -1.16 -8.84
C PHE A 108 5.85 -1.30 -9.85
N VAL A 109 6.05 -0.84 -11.08
CA VAL A 109 5.07 -1.01 -12.16
C VAL A 109 4.99 -2.47 -12.58
N ASP A 110 6.12 -3.15 -12.74
CA ASP A 110 6.19 -4.56 -13.14
C ASP A 110 5.46 -5.49 -12.14
N ILE A 111 5.59 -5.21 -10.84
CA ILE A 111 4.92 -5.99 -9.78
C ILE A 111 3.50 -5.47 -9.45
N GLY A 112 3.01 -4.47 -10.19
CA GLY A 112 1.67 -3.90 -10.01
C GLY A 112 1.46 -3.09 -8.73
N GLN A 113 2.52 -2.64 -8.06
CA GLN A 113 2.46 -1.78 -6.87
C GLN A 113 2.26 -0.30 -7.23
N ALA A 114 2.69 0.11 -8.42
CA ALA A 114 2.48 1.44 -8.95
C ALA A 114 1.93 1.39 -10.38
N ARG A 115 1.29 2.46 -10.79
CA ARG A 115 0.88 2.72 -12.17
C ARG A 115 1.60 3.94 -12.69
N VAL A 116 1.81 3.98 -14.00
CA VAL A 116 2.39 5.11 -14.71
C VAL A 116 1.34 5.73 -15.63
N SER A 117 1.25 7.07 -15.61
CA SER A 117 0.42 7.86 -16.53
C SER A 117 1.19 9.11 -16.91
N ASP A 118 1.37 9.36 -18.20
CA ASP A 118 2.10 10.52 -18.72
C ASP A 118 3.50 10.71 -18.09
N GLY A 119 4.23 9.59 -17.92
CA GLY A 119 5.56 9.59 -17.29
C GLY A 119 5.57 9.89 -15.78
N ARG A 120 4.40 9.86 -15.12
CA ARG A 120 4.26 10.06 -13.67
C ARG A 120 3.73 8.81 -12.99
N TYR A 121 4.31 8.50 -11.85
CA TYR A 121 4.05 7.31 -11.06
C TYR A 121 3.11 7.63 -9.90
N TYR A 122 2.16 6.73 -9.63
CA TYR A 122 1.26 6.76 -8.48
C TYR A 122 0.99 5.33 -7.99
N LEU A 123 0.63 5.15 -6.72
CA LEU A 123 0.33 3.81 -6.19
C LEU A 123 -0.94 3.25 -6.82
N ALA A 124 -0.95 1.93 -7.07
CA ALA A 124 -2.03 1.21 -7.75
C ALA A 124 -3.28 1.01 -6.89
#